data_AF-A0A414P9M3-F1
#
_entry.id   AF-A0A414P9M3-F1
#
_cell.length_a   1.000
_cell.length_b   1.000
_cell.length_c   1.000
_cell.angle_alpha   90.00
_cell.angle_beta   90.00
_cell.angle_gamma   90.00
#
_symmetry.space_group_name_H-M   'P 1'
#
loop_
_entity.id
_entity.type
_entity.pdbx_description
1 polymer ?
#
loop_
_entity_poly.entity_id
_entity_poly.type
_entity_poly.pdbx_seq_one_letter_code
_entity_poly.pdbx_strand_id
1 'polypeptide(L)'
;MKLTYNDGTDLQIQSASIQCDGTLLIKTVSATEEDLRGMFGDTLKTKKMVVSERSQTVGEYEGYTTLEGITKYTAGIIGIILSRPGETVAEKMDALIKENFDLKEQMEMLKGCILEMSEQVYQ
;
A
#
# COMPACT_ATOMS: atom_id res chain seq x y z
N MET A 1 3.92 -12.19 -19.26
CA MET A 1 4.92 -11.95 -18.18
C MET A 1 4.59 -12.85 -17.00
N LYS A 2 5.54 -13.05 -16.09
CA LYS A 2 5.42 -14.00 -14.98
C LYS A 2 5.75 -13.31 -13.66
N LEU A 3 4.92 -13.53 -12.66
CA LEU A 3 5.17 -13.14 -11.27
C LEU A 3 5.62 -14.37 -10.51
N THR A 4 6.76 -14.29 -9.84
CA THR A 4 7.32 -15.32 -8.98
C THR A 4 7.15 -14.89 -7.52
N TYR A 5 6.47 -15.71 -6.73
CA TYR A 5 6.22 -15.49 -5.30
C TYR A 5 7.46 -15.80 -4.45
N ASN A 6 7.40 -15.46 -3.17
CA ASN A 6 8.48 -15.69 -2.21
C ASN A 6 8.78 -17.18 -1.98
N ASP A 7 7.78 -18.05 -2.18
CA ASP A 7 7.93 -19.51 -2.08
C ASP A 7 8.42 -20.16 -3.40
N GLY A 8 8.71 -19.36 -4.43
CA GLY A 8 9.20 -19.83 -5.72
C GLY A 8 8.09 -20.29 -6.69
N THR A 9 6.82 -20.31 -6.28
CA THR A 9 5.72 -20.57 -7.20
C THR A 9 5.48 -19.38 -8.14
N ASP A 10 4.81 -19.63 -9.26
CA ASP A 10 4.63 -18.64 -10.31
C ASP A 10 3.16 -18.41 -10.67
N LEU A 11 2.84 -17.17 -11.06
CA LEU A 11 1.58 -16.77 -11.67
C LEU A 11 1.84 -16.08 -13.01
N GLN A 12 1.15 -16.53 -14.06
CA GLN A 12 1.12 -15.80 -15.32
C GLN A 12 0.30 -14.52 -15.14
N ILE A 13 0.90 -13.38 -15.48
CA ILE A 13 0.26 -12.06 -15.36
C ILE A 13 0.31 -11.32 -16.71
N GLN A 14 -0.50 -10.28 -16.81
CA GLN A 14 -0.53 -9.34 -17.95
C GLN A 14 0.21 -8.04 -17.61
N SER A 15 0.13 -7.58 -16.36
CA SER A 15 0.82 -6.38 -15.88
C SER A 15 0.99 -6.40 -14.37
N ALA A 16 2.01 -5.69 -13.89
CA ALA A 16 2.16 -5.28 -12.50
C ALA A 16 2.63 -3.81 -12.48
N SER A 17 1.96 -2.95 -11.71
CA SER A 17 2.28 -1.52 -11.63
C SER A 17 1.92 -0.92 -10.28
N ILE A 18 2.72 0.04 -9.83
CA ILE A 18 2.38 0.87 -8.67
C ILE A 18 1.42 1.96 -9.11
N GLN A 19 0.30 2.07 -8.40
CA GLN A 19 -0.75 3.05 -8.62
C GLN A 19 -0.42 4.36 -7.91
N CYS A 20 -1.12 5.45 -8.25
CA CYS A 20 -0.85 6.78 -7.68
C CYS A 20 -1.02 6.85 -6.14
N ASP A 21 -1.82 5.97 -5.55
CA ASP A 21 -2.05 5.86 -4.11
C ASP A 21 -0.98 5.01 -3.38
N GLY A 22 -0.01 4.45 -4.12
CA GLY A 22 1.05 3.59 -3.62
C GLY A 22 0.71 2.09 -3.64
N THR A 23 -0.53 1.71 -3.97
CA THR A 23 -0.93 0.31 -4.07
C THR A 23 -0.30 -0.38 -5.29
N LEU A 24 -0.10 -1.68 -5.20
CA LEU A 24 0.33 -2.53 -6.31
C LEU A 24 -0.90 -3.13 -6.99
N LEU A 25 -1.06 -2.86 -8.29
CA LEU A 25 -2.07 -3.48 -9.14
C LEU A 25 -1.44 -4.56 -10.01
N ILE A 26 -1.90 -5.80 -9.84
CA ILE A 26 -1.54 -6.94 -10.70
C ILE A 26 -2.76 -7.33 -11.52
N LYS A 27 -2.60 -7.54 -12.82
CA LYS A 27 -3.69 -8.02 -13.70
C LYS A 27 -3.37 -9.40 -14.25
N THR A 28 -4.34 -10.31 -14.22
CA THR A 28 -4.20 -11.66 -14.77
C THR A 28 -5.52 -12.16 -15.38
N VAL A 29 -5.42 -13.17 -16.23
CA VAL A 29 -6.54 -13.97 -16.76
C VAL A 29 -6.35 -15.46 -16.46
N SER A 30 -5.31 -15.80 -15.71
CA SER A 30 -4.77 -17.17 -15.63
C SER A 30 -5.22 -17.94 -14.39
N ALA A 31 -6.05 -17.34 -13.53
CA ALA A 31 -6.54 -17.94 -12.30
C ALA A 31 -7.95 -17.43 -11.97
N THR A 32 -8.68 -18.16 -11.11
CA THR A 32 -10.01 -17.75 -10.65
C THR A 32 -9.90 -16.75 -9.49
N GLU A 33 -10.99 -16.03 -9.20
CA GLU A 33 -11.01 -15.11 -8.05
C GLU A 33 -10.72 -15.84 -6.73
N GLU A 34 -11.23 -17.05 -6.56
CA GLU A 34 -11.03 -17.85 -5.34
C GLU A 34 -9.55 -18.22 -5.16
N ASP A 35 -8.90 -18.72 -6.22
CA ASP A 35 -7.47 -19.01 -6.21
C ASP A 35 -6.65 -17.76 -5.88
N LEU A 36 -7.00 -16.63 -6.50
CA LEU A 36 -6.31 -15.36 -6.28
C LEU A 36 -6.46 -14.85 -4.85
N ARG A 37 -7.64 -15.01 -4.22
CA ARG A 37 -7.82 -14.71 -2.78
C ARG A 37 -6.90 -15.55 -1.91
N GLY A 38 -6.78 -16.85 -2.21
CA GLY A 38 -5.88 -17.74 -1.48
C GLY A 38 -4.40 -17.37 -1.65
N MET A 39 -3.97 -17.15 -2.90
CA MET A 39 -2.57 -16.84 -3.22
C MET A 39 -2.14 -15.48 -2.69
N PHE A 40 -2.97 -14.45 -2.85
CA PHE A 40 -2.63 -13.07 -2.46
C PHE A 40 -3.03 -12.71 -1.03
N GLY A 41 -3.83 -13.55 -0.37
CA GLY A 41 -4.09 -13.45 1.07
C GLY A 41 -2.99 -14.06 1.94
N ASP A 42 -2.11 -14.89 1.37
CA ASP A 42 -0.96 -15.44 2.07
C ASP A 42 0.17 -14.42 2.15
N THR A 43 0.38 -13.86 3.35
CA THR A 43 1.38 -12.83 3.62
C THR A 43 2.83 -13.34 3.52
N LEU A 44 3.08 -14.63 3.76
CA LEU A 44 4.41 -15.23 3.61
C LEU A 44 4.75 -15.45 2.14
N LYS A 45 3.74 -15.83 1.35
CA LYS A 45 3.86 -16.02 -0.09
C LYS A 45 4.05 -14.69 -0.83
N THR A 46 3.33 -13.65 -0.42
CA THR A 46 3.36 -12.31 -1.03
C THR A 46 4.45 -11.39 -0.48
N LYS A 47 5.19 -11.82 0.55
CA LYS A 47 6.27 -11.04 1.19
C LYS A 47 7.22 -10.39 0.19
N LYS A 48 7.63 -11.14 -0.82
CA LYS A 48 8.42 -10.69 -1.97
C LYS A 48 7.83 -11.28 -3.25
N MET A 49 7.61 -10.44 -4.25
CA MET A 49 7.16 -10.85 -5.58
C MET A 49 8.10 -10.27 -6.63
N VAL A 50 8.54 -11.10 -7.56
CA VAL A 50 9.45 -10.69 -8.65
C VAL A 50 8.74 -10.90 -9.96
N VAL A 51 8.64 -9.85 -10.77
CA VAL A 51 8.05 -9.94 -12.10
C VAL A 51 9.16 -10.03 -13.14
N SER A 52 9.01 -10.99 -14.03
CA SER A 52 9.91 -11.23 -15.14
C SER A 52 9.18 -11.25 -16.48
N GLU A 53 9.86 -10.76 -17.51
CA GLU A 53 9.44 -10.86 -18.90
C GLU A 53 10.61 -11.32 -19.76
N ARG A 54 10.40 -12.38 -20.55
CA ARG A 54 11.47 -12.99 -21.38
C ARG A 54 12.75 -13.25 -20.59
N SER A 55 12.59 -13.80 -19.37
CA SER A 55 13.68 -14.14 -18.44
C SER A 55 14.50 -12.96 -17.90
N GLN A 56 14.01 -11.72 -18.06
CA GLN A 56 14.58 -10.54 -17.42
C GLN A 56 13.66 -10.04 -16.33
N THR A 57 14.23 -9.67 -15.17
CA THR A 57 13.47 -9.02 -14.10
C THR A 57 13.05 -7.63 -14.55
N VAL A 58 11.75 -7.35 -14.49
CA VAL A 58 11.15 -6.05 -14.85
C VAL A 58 10.53 -5.33 -13.66
N GLY A 59 10.39 -6.00 -12.51
CA GLY A 59 9.93 -5.39 -11.26
C GLY A 59 10.15 -6.29 -10.06
N GLU A 60 10.43 -5.67 -8.91
CA GLU A 60 10.48 -6.33 -7.61
C GLU A 60 9.55 -5.59 -6.65
N TYR A 61 8.69 -6.34 -5.97
CA TYR A 61 7.68 -5.82 -5.07
C TYR A 61 7.81 -6.52 -3.72
N GLU A 62 8.26 -5.78 -2.72
CA GLU A 62 8.46 -6.30 -1.36
C GLU A 62 7.52 -5.58 -0.37
N GLY A 63 6.94 -6.37 0.54
CA GLY A 63 6.05 -5.88 1.60
C GLY A 63 4.59 -5.64 1.18
N TYR A 64 4.21 -5.93 -0.07
CA TYR A 64 2.83 -5.84 -0.54
C TYR A 64 2.00 -7.06 -0.08
N THR A 65 1.72 -7.12 1.22
CA THR A 65 1.13 -8.29 1.88
C THR A 65 -0.35 -8.11 2.26
N THR A 66 -0.90 -6.92 2.11
CA THR A 66 -2.30 -6.63 2.48
C THR A 66 -3.17 -6.63 1.22
N LEU A 67 -4.13 -7.56 1.16
CA LEU A 67 -5.09 -7.64 0.05
C LEU A 67 -6.24 -6.64 0.23
N GLU A 68 -6.21 -5.57 -0.55
CA GLU A 68 -7.23 -4.51 -0.51
C GLU A 68 -8.49 -4.91 -1.29
N GLY A 69 -8.32 -5.65 -2.40
CA GLY A 69 -9.46 -6.04 -3.21
C GLY A 69 -9.13 -6.75 -4.50
N ILE A 70 -10.18 -7.30 -5.11
CA ILE A 70 -10.14 -7.96 -6.41
C ILE A 70 -11.24 -7.36 -7.28
N THR A 71 -10.86 -6.91 -8.48
CA THR A 71 -11.76 -6.23 -9.43
C THR A 71 -11.81 -6.99 -10.75
N LYS A 72 -13.02 -7.22 -11.27
CA LYS A 72 -13.23 -7.83 -12.59
C LYS A 72 -13.29 -6.74 -13.66
N TYR A 73 -12.49 -6.91 -14.70
CA TYR A 73 -12.49 -6.08 -15.89
C TYR A 73 -13.14 -6.84 -17.06
N THR A 74 -13.30 -6.14 -18.19
CA THR A 74 -13.76 -6.75 -19.43
C THR A 74 -12.82 -7.88 -19.89
N ALA A 75 -13.34 -8.78 -20.72
CA ALA A 75 -12.59 -9.93 -21.25
C ALA A 75 -12.02 -10.90 -20.19
N GLY A 76 -12.61 -10.96 -18.99
CA GLY A 76 -12.23 -11.91 -17.95
C GLY A 76 -10.93 -11.55 -17.22
N ILE A 77 -10.42 -10.33 -17.41
CA ILE A 77 -9.24 -9.86 -16.70
C ILE A 77 -9.61 -9.60 -15.23
N ILE A 78 -8.83 -10.15 -14.32
CA ILE A 78 -8.96 -9.93 -12.88
C ILE A 78 -7.78 -9.07 -12.41
N GLY A 79 -8.08 -7.97 -11.72
CA GLY A 79 -7.09 -7.13 -11.06
C GLY A 79 -7.06 -7.40 -9.56
N ILE A 80 -5.85 -7.49 -9.02
CA ILE A 80 -5.56 -7.70 -7.60
C ILE A 80 -4.87 -6.44 -7.10
N ILE A 81 -5.38 -5.87 -6.01
CA ILE A 81 -4.86 -4.64 -5.40
C ILE A 81 -4.23 -5.01 -4.06
N LEU A 82 -2.95 -4.67 -3.91
CA LEU A 82 -2.18 -4.92 -2.70
C LEU A 82 -1.65 -3.61 -2.12
N SER A 83 -1.63 -3.51 -0.80
CA SER A 83 -0.99 -2.41 -0.07
C SER A 83 0.13 -2.96 0.84
N ARG A 84 1.02 -2.07 1.28
CA ARG A 84 1.93 -2.38 2.39
C ARG A 84 1.19 -2.18 3.71
N PRO A 85 1.50 -2.96 4.76
CA PRO A 85 0.97 -2.71 6.10
C PRO A 85 1.24 -1.26 6.53
N GLY A 86 0.24 -0.57 7.07
CA GLY A 86 0.36 0.85 7.44
C GLY A 86 0.23 1.85 6.30
N GLU A 87 0.15 1.38 5.04
CA GLU A 87 0.02 2.26 3.86
C GLU A 87 -1.39 2.26 3.26
N THR A 88 -2.36 1.58 3.89
CA THR A 88 -3.77 1.68 3.48
C THR A 88 -4.25 3.12 3.61
N VAL A 89 -5.27 3.49 2.83
CA VAL A 89 -5.84 4.84 2.88
C VAL A 89 -6.37 5.15 4.29
N ALA A 90 -6.98 4.18 4.95
CA ALA A 90 -7.48 4.31 6.31
C ALA A 90 -6.35 4.56 7.30
N GLU A 91 -5.31 3.73 7.30
CA GLU A 91 -4.17 3.89 8.21
C GLU A 91 -3.42 5.21 8.00
N LYS A 92 -3.23 5.62 6.74
CA LYS A 92 -2.65 6.93 6.41
C LYS A 92 -3.54 8.06 6.94
N MET A 93 -4.85 7.96 6.78
CA MET A 93 -5.78 8.97 7.27
C MET A 93 -5.76 9.08 8.80
N ASP A 94 -5.78 7.95 9.51
CA ASP A 94 -5.70 7.92 10.97
C ASP A 94 -4.38 8.53 11.48
N ALA A 95 -3.26 8.21 10.83
CA ALA A 95 -1.95 8.80 11.15
C ALA A 95 -1.95 10.32 10.94
N LEU A 96 -2.51 10.80 9.81
CA LEU A 96 -2.63 12.23 9.50
C LEU A 96 -3.55 12.96 10.49
N ILE A 97 -4.66 12.34 10.92
CA ILE A 97 -5.56 12.92 11.92
C ILE A 97 -4.82 13.10 13.24
N LYS A 98 -4.07 12.07 13.67
CA LYS A 98 -3.29 12.13 14.90
C LYS A 98 -2.20 13.21 14.84
N GLU A 99 -1.44 13.27 13.77
CA GLU A 99 -0.42 14.30 13.58
C GLU A 99 -1.03 15.72 13.60
N ASN A 100 -2.18 15.91 12.96
CA ASN A 100 -2.90 17.19 13.01
C ASN A 100 -3.39 17.55 14.42
N PHE A 101 -3.77 16.56 15.22
CA PHE A 101 -4.15 16.78 16.61
C PHE A 101 -2.95 17.23 17.45
N ASP A 102 -1.84 16.50 17.36
CA ASP A 102 -0.60 16.80 18.09
C ASP A 102 -0.05 18.20 17.70
N LEU A 103 -0.07 18.53 16.40
CA LEU A 103 0.33 19.85 15.90
C LEU A 103 -0.56 20.98 16.44
N LYS A 104 -1.87 20.75 16.56
CA LYS A 104 -2.79 21.73 17.15
C LYS A 104 -2.49 21.97 18.63
N GLU A 105 -2.23 20.93 19.40
CA GLU A 105 -1.85 21.08 20.81
C GLU A 105 -0.55 21.88 20.96
N GLN A 106 0.47 21.56 20.15
CA GLN A 106 1.72 22.32 20.14
C GLN A 106 1.51 23.80 19.77
N MET A 107 0.64 24.08 18.81
CA MET A 107 0.31 25.45 18.41
C MET A 107 -0.38 26.23 19.53
N GLU A 108 -1.30 25.62 20.26
CA GLU A 108 -2.00 26.26 21.39
C GLU A 108 -1.06 26.51 22.58
N MET A 109 -0.18 25.54 22.91
CA MET A 109 0.85 25.76 23.93
C MET A 109 1.79 26.91 23.55
N LEU A 110 2.24 26.96 22.29
CA LEU A 110 3.12 28.02 21.82
C LEU A 110 2.45 29.40 21.89
N LYS A 111 1.18 29.50 21.50
CA LYS A 111 0.40 30.74 21.64
C LYS A 111 0.32 31.19 23.10
N GLY A 112 0.08 30.25 24.02
CA GLY A 112 0.09 30.51 25.46
C GLY A 112 1.42 31.09 25.94
N CYS A 113 2.54 30.44 25.62
CA CYS A 113 3.87 30.94 25.99
C CYS A 113 4.17 32.33 25.43
N ILE A 114 3.78 32.61 24.18
CA ILE A 114 3.97 33.93 23.56
C ILE A 114 3.14 34.99 24.29
N LEU A 115 1.91 34.68 24.69
CA LEU A 115 1.05 35.61 25.42
C LEU A 115 1.65 35.96 26.78
N GLU A 116 2.07 34.96 27.56
CA GLU A 116 2.74 35.16 28.86
C GLU A 116 4.01 36.01 28.72
N MET A 117 4.84 35.72 27.72
CA MET A 117 6.04 36.53 27.44
C MET A 117 5.68 37.97 27.06
N SER A 118 4.60 38.18 26.30
CA SER A 118 4.16 39.52 25.92
C SER A 118 3.67 40.31 27.13
N GLU A 119 2.95 39.69 28.07
CA GLU A 119 2.46 40.33 29.29
C GLU A 119 3.61 40.74 30.24
N GLN A 120 4.68 39.94 30.31
CA GLN A 120 5.87 40.26 31.11
C GLN A 120 6.68 41.45 30.57
N VAL A 121 6.58 41.77 29.27
CA VAL A 121 7.29 42.91 28.66
C VAL A 121 6.60 44.25 28.96
N TYR A 122 5.31 44.24 29.33
CA TYR A 122 4.53 45.44 29.67
C TYR A 122 4.42 45.72 31.17
N GLN A 123 5.10 44.95 32.03
CA GLN A 123 5.26 45.20 33.46
C GLN A 123 6.60 45.88 33.77
#